data_AF-A0A248UNW8-F1
#
_entry.id   AF-A0A248UNW8-F1
#
_cell.length_a   1.000
_cell.length_b   1.000
_cell.length_c   1.000
_cell.angle_alpha   90.00
_cell.angle_beta   90.00
_cell.angle_gamma   90.00
#
_symmetry.space_group_name_H-M   'P 1'
#
loop_
_entity.id
_entity.type
_entity.pdbx_description
1 polymer ?
#
loop_
_entity_poly.entity_id
_entity_poly.type
_entity_poly.pdbx_seq_one_letter_code
_entity_poly.pdbx_strand_id
1 'polypeptide(L)' 'MATPENNNPSAPVKGENSFTEDQAKERFEKAGYSDVTELKLTADGIWEASAMKGTEKLSVQLDYQGSVTKKAM' A
#
# COMPACT_ATOMS: atom_id res chain seq x y z
N MET A 1 -29.13 -6.21 -11.08
CA MET A 1 -28.12 -7.03 -11.77
C MET A 1 -26.82 -6.86 -11.01
N ALA A 2 -26.36 -7.89 -10.31
CA ALA A 2 -25.11 -7.86 -9.57
C ALA A 2 -23.96 -7.95 -10.57
N THR A 3 -23.09 -6.94 -10.56
CA THR A 3 -21.84 -6.87 -11.32
C THR A 3 -20.93 -8.04 -10.95
N PRO A 4 -20.24 -8.69 -11.92
CA PRO A 4 -19.27 -9.72 -11.58
C PRO A 4 -18.09 -9.07 -10.89
N GLU A 5 -18.02 -9.27 -9.58
CA GLU A 5 -16.89 -8.92 -8.73
C GLU A 5 -15.71 -9.76 -9.18
N ASN A 6 -14.88 -9.16 -10.04
CA ASN A 6 -13.61 -9.72 -10.46
C ASN A 6 -12.67 -9.70 -9.25
N ASN A 7 -12.86 -10.67 -8.37
CA ASN A 7 -12.09 -10.94 -7.17
C ASN A 7 -10.71 -11.42 -7.63
N ASN A 8 -9.80 -10.46 -7.86
CA ASN A 8 -8.40 -10.75 -8.04
C ASN A 8 -7.77 -10.80 -6.63
N PRO A 9 -7.44 -11.98 -6.09
CA PRO A 9 -6.98 -12.14 -4.70
C PRO A 9 -5.59 -11.54 -4.42
N SER A 10 -4.98 -10.87 -5.40
CA SER A 10 -3.62 -10.30 -5.31
C SER A 10 -3.57 -8.78 -5.47
N ALA A 11 -4.71 -8.09 -5.51
CA ALA A 11 -4.77 -6.64 -5.69
C ALA A 11 -5.26 -5.94 -4.40
N PRO A 12 -4.63 -4.82 -4.00
CA PRO A 12 -5.12 -4.00 -2.90
C PRO A 12 -6.57 -3.58 -3.15
N VAL A 13 -7.44 -3.76 -2.15
CA VAL A 13 -8.86 -3.46 -2.29
C VAL A 13 -9.05 -1.95 -2.23
N LYS A 14 -9.84 -1.40 -3.15
CA LYS A 14 -10.19 0.02 -3.18
C LYS A 14 -11.19 0.37 -2.07
N GLY A 15 -10.99 1.49 -1.39
CA GLY A 15 -11.87 1.96 -0.31
C GLY A 15 -11.33 3.22 0.34
N GLU A 16 -12.20 4.04 0.94
CA GLU A 16 -11.78 5.26 1.63
C GLU A 16 -10.78 4.93 2.73
N ASN A 17 -9.53 5.25 2.46
CA ASN A 17 -8.46 4.99 3.39
C ASN A 17 -8.50 6.03 4.50
N SER A 18 -8.78 5.58 5.72
CA SER A 18 -8.78 6.45 6.90
C SER A 18 -7.39 6.60 7.52
N PHE A 19 -6.35 5.95 6.96
CA PHE A 19 -4.98 6.10 7.46
C PHE A 19 -4.39 7.45 7.03
N THR A 20 -3.72 8.13 7.97
CA THR A 20 -2.87 9.29 7.67
C THR A 20 -1.53 8.85 7.06
N GLU A 21 -0.76 9.80 6.53
CA GLU A 21 0.61 9.53 6.07
C GLU A 21 1.45 8.84 7.17
N ASP A 22 1.47 9.38 8.40
CA ASP A 22 2.20 8.77 9.51
C ASP A 22 1.75 7.33 9.81
N GLN A 23 0.43 7.06 9.76
CA GLN A 23 -0.08 5.71 10.00
C GLN A 23 0.30 4.74 8.88
N ALA A 24 0.26 5.19 7.63
CA ALA A 24 0.68 4.39 6.50
C ALA A 24 2.19 4.10 6.55
N LYS A 25 3.00 5.11 6.87
CA LYS A 25 4.43 4.98 7.10
C LYS A 25 4.74 3.95 8.19
N GLU A 26 4.09 4.05 9.35
CA GLU A 26 4.29 3.12 10.47
C GLU A 26 3.95 1.67 10.06
N ARG A 27 2.93 1.48 9.20
CA ARG A 27 2.58 0.16 8.67
C ARG A 27 3.65 -0.42 7.76
N PHE A 28 4.22 0.40 6.86
CA PHE A 28 5.34 -0.02 6.03
C PHE A 28 6.57 -0.36 6.89
N GLU A 29 6.88 0.45 7.90
CA GLU A 29 7.95 0.17 8.85
C GLU A 29 7.72 -1.14 9.62
N LYS A 30 6.51 -1.37 10.12
CA LYS A 30 6.10 -2.64 10.77
C LYS A 30 6.16 -3.84 9.83
N ALA A 31 5.98 -3.65 8.53
CA ALA A 31 6.12 -4.70 7.53
C ALA A 31 7.60 -5.01 7.18
N GLY A 32 8.55 -4.29 7.79
CA GLY A 32 9.99 -4.48 7.61
C GLY A 32 10.59 -3.69 6.46
N TYR A 33 9.92 -2.61 6.03
CA TYR A 33 10.47 -1.65 5.08
C TYR A 33 11.11 -0.47 5.83
N SER A 34 12.21 0.05 5.31
CA SER A 34 12.88 1.26 5.81
C SER A 34 12.88 2.34 4.74
N ASP A 35 13.33 3.56 5.06
CA ASP A 35 13.46 4.65 4.08
C ASP A 35 12.16 4.91 3.28
N VAL A 36 11.02 4.83 3.97
CA VAL A 36 9.70 5.08 3.39
C VAL A 36 9.59 6.56 3.01
N THR A 37 9.51 6.81 1.72
CA THR A 37 9.52 8.11 1.04
C THR A 37 8.45 8.13 -0.05
N GLU A 38 8.12 9.29 -0.60
CA GLU A 38 7.12 9.43 -1.69
C GLU A 38 5.75 8.83 -1.34
N LEU A 39 5.36 8.95 -0.07
CA LEU A 39 4.10 8.45 0.44
C LEU A 39 2.95 9.30 -0.10
N LYS A 40 2.00 8.67 -0.79
CA LYS A 40 0.86 9.32 -1.43
C LYS A 40 -0.37 8.43 -1.39
N LEU A 41 -1.54 9.01 -1.15
CA LEU A 41 -2.81 8.32 -1.27
C LEU A 41 -3.30 8.43 -2.72
N THR A 42 -3.56 7.30 -3.37
CA THR A 42 -4.14 7.28 -4.71
C THR A 42 -5.65 7.52 -4.68
N ALA A 43 -6.23 7.85 -5.83
CA ALA A 43 -7.68 8.04 -5.97
C ALA A 43 -8.50 6.78 -5.61
N ASP A 44 -7.88 5.59 -5.66
CA ASP A 44 -8.48 4.32 -5.25
C ASP A 44 -8.45 4.09 -3.72
N GLY A 45 -7.87 5.02 -2.96
CA GLY A 45 -7.69 4.88 -1.52
C GLY A 45 -6.57 3.91 -1.14
N ILE A 46 -5.55 3.80 -1.98
CA ILE A 46 -4.37 2.96 -1.71
C ILE A 46 -3.20 3.89 -1.45
N TRP A 47 -2.54 3.72 -0.31
CA TRP A 47 -1.29 4.41 -0.01
C TRP A 47 -0.17 3.79 -0.83
N GLU A 48 0.51 4.56 -1.67
CA GLU A 48 1.74 4.16 -2.35
C GLU A 48 2.92 4.87 -1.70
N ALA A 49 4.02 4.17 -1.49
CA ALA A 49 5.28 4.74 -1.03
C ALA A 49 6.47 4.07 -1.73
N SER A 50 7.59 4.76 -1.82
CA SER A 50 8.89 4.17 -2.11
C SER A 50 9.57 3.78 -0.80
N ALA A 51 9.99 2.53 -0.65
CA ALA A 51 10.67 2.07 0.55
C ALA A 51 11.83 1.12 0.21
N MET A 52 12.77 0.96 1.11
CA MET A 52 13.85 -0.01 1.01
C MET A 52 13.53 -1.27 1.82
N LYS A 53 13.88 -2.43 1.27
CA LYS A 53 13.90 -3.69 2.02
C LYS A 53 15.29 -4.30 1.90
N GLY A 54 16.10 -4.13 2.94
CA GLY A 54 17.52 -4.47 2.89
C GLY A 54 18.27 -3.50 1.96
N THR A 55 18.81 -4.03 0.86
CA THR A 55 19.56 -3.25 -0.16
C THR A 55 18.74 -2.90 -1.40
N GLU A 56 17.50 -3.37 -1.49
CA GLU A 56 16.62 -3.13 -2.64
C GLU A 56 15.66 -1.99 -2.35
N LYS A 57 15.60 -1.00 -3.25
CA LYS A 57 14.55 0.03 -3.25
C LYS A 57 13.38 -0.48 -4.10
N LEU A 58 12.18 -0.42 -3.55
CA LEU A 58 10.96 -0.86 -4.20
C LEU A 58 9.78 0.06 -3.86
N SER A 59 8.71 -0.02 -4.64
CA SER A 59 7.46 0.61 -4.25
C SER A 59 6.65 -0.34 -3.37
N VAL A 60 6.01 0.20 -2.36
CA VAL A 60 5.10 -0.52 -1.46
C VAL A 60 3.74 0.14 -1.51
N GLN A 61 2.70 -0.67 -1.35
CA GLN A 61 1.32 -0.24 -1.40
C GLN A 61 0.61 -0.72 -0.13
N LEU A 62 -0.27 0.09 0.43
CA LEU A 62 -1.07 -0.21 1.60
C LEU A 62 -2.54 0.08 1.27
N ASP A 63 -3.37 -0.96 1.31
CA ASP A 63 -4.81 -0.82 1.09
C ASP A 63 -5.55 -0.39 2.36
N TYR A 64 -6.83 -0.02 2.24
CA TYR A 64 -7.62 0.46 3.39
C TYR A 64 -7.81 -0.61 4.48
N GLN A 65 -7.64 -1.91 4.17
CA GLN A 65 -7.70 -2.97 5.18
C GLN A 65 -6.38 -3.11 5.95
N GLY A 66 -5.33 -2.41 5.53
CA GLY A 66 -4.02 -2.42 6.17
C GLY A 66 -3.09 -3.52 5.64
N SER A 67 -3.35 -4.11 4.47
CA SER A 67 -2.45 -5.08 3.84
C SER A 67 -1.34 -4.34 3.09
N VAL A 68 -0.10 -4.71 3.37
CA VAL A 68 1.07 -4.14 2.72
C VAL A 68 1.52 -5.08 1.60
N THR A 69 1.49 -4.60 0.36
CA THR A 69 2.01 -5.31 -0.80
C THR A 69 3.26 -4.61 -1.33
N LYS A 70 4.26 -5.40 -1.74
CA LYS A 70 5.41 -4.88 -2.48
C LYS A 70 5.10 -4.89 -3.96
N LYS A 71 5.34 -3.77 -4.61
CA LYS A 71 5.35 -3.61 -6.06
C LYS A 71 6.81 -3.53 -6.48
N ALA A 72 7.32 -4.62 -7.05
CA ALA A 72 8.61 -4.59 -7.73
C ALA A 72 8.49 -3.56 -8.86
N MET A 73 9.46 -2.65 -8.91
CA MET A 73 9.56 -1.60 -9.93
C MET A 73 9.97 -2.20 -11.28
#